data_AF-A0A936EMX6-F1
#
_entry.id   AF-A0A936EMX6-F1
#
_cell.length_a   1.000
_cell.length_b   1.000
_cell.length_c   1.000
_cell.angle_alpha   90.00
_cell.angle_beta   90.00
_cell.angle_gamma   90.00
#
_symmetry.space_group_name_H-M   'P 1'
#
loop_
_entity.id
_entity.type
_entity.pdbx_description
1 polymer ?
#
loop_
_entity_poly.entity_id
_entity_poly.type
_entity_poly.pdbx_seq_one_letter_code
_entity_poly.pdbx_strand_id
1 'polypeptide(L)'
;MSVNLIKTIQENLGYPELKKIDPASEQPVTDVHDVSENKFSQAAIPAVLTAMYRYAQSDEGAAAVLNENGNTNWVSRIFDDHSKDAIQTISVYAHQSNEDPAAKMNAIANEAVKVTKENLAADAGIKEVKLFFSDQRNHILLYLPTELRMGELLDDNTLDDNTNKMEGPISSLMQSIGSAFSKPVTGDDIKEQ
;
A
#
# COMPACT_ATOMS: atom_id res chain seq x y z
N MET A 1 1.82 4.23 19.26
CA MET A 1 2.21 2.88 18.81
C MET A 1 2.03 2.87 17.30
N SER A 2 3.04 2.48 16.52
CA SER A 2 2.88 2.35 15.08
C SER A 2 1.98 1.15 14.78
N VAL A 3 0.84 1.40 14.14
CA VAL A 3 -0.05 0.33 13.67
C VAL A 3 0.61 -0.42 12.51
N ASN A 4 0.35 -1.71 12.38
CA ASN A 4 0.74 -2.50 11.23
C ASN A 4 -0.53 -2.78 10.39
N LEU A 5 -0.63 -2.16 9.21
CA LEU A 5 -1.82 -2.28 8.36
C LEU A 5 -2.09 -3.71 7.91
N ILE A 6 -1.06 -4.44 7.51
CA ILE A 6 -1.16 -5.84 7.08
C ILE A 6 -1.87 -6.65 8.17
N LYS A 7 -1.30 -6.63 9.38
CA LYS A 7 -1.84 -7.38 10.53
C LYS A 7 -3.26 -6.96 10.89
N THR A 8 -3.51 -5.66 10.96
CA THR A 8 -4.82 -5.13 11.38
C THR A 8 -5.93 -5.51 10.39
N ILE A 9 -5.65 -5.41 9.09
CA ILE A 9 -6.63 -5.77 8.04
C ILE A 9 -6.88 -7.27 8.03
N GLN A 10 -5.85 -8.09 8.23
CA GLN A 10 -6.03 -9.54 8.34
C GLN A 10 -6.96 -9.90 9.49
N GLU A 11 -6.70 -9.36 10.69
CA GLU A 11 -7.49 -9.63 11.89
C GLU A 11 -8.93 -9.14 11.73
N ASN A 12 -9.13 -7.93 11.20
CA ASN A 12 -10.48 -7.35 11.07
C ASN A 12 -11.33 -8.02 9.98
N LEU A 13 -10.71 -8.52 8.90
CA LEU A 13 -11.40 -9.18 7.79
C LEU A 13 -11.39 -10.71 7.88
N GLY A 14 -10.75 -11.28 8.91
CA GLY A 14 -10.68 -12.72 9.14
C GLY A 14 -9.80 -13.48 8.14
N TYR A 15 -8.77 -12.84 7.59
CA TYR A 15 -7.80 -13.50 6.72
C TYR A 15 -6.71 -14.23 7.53
N PRO A 16 -6.15 -15.31 6.98
CA PRO A 16 -5.05 -16.02 7.63
C PRO A 16 -3.77 -15.16 7.68
N GLU A 17 -2.81 -15.61 8.49
CA GLU A 17 -1.51 -14.95 8.61
C GLU A 17 -0.72 -15.03 7.29
N LEU A 18 -0.31 -13.87 6.76
CA LEU A 18 0.52 -13.72 5.58
C LEU A 18 1.94 -14.17 5.90
N LYS A 19 2.53 -14.88 4.95
CA LYS A 19 3.94 -15.30 5.02
C LYS A 19 4.81 -14.27 4.33
N LYS A 20 5.95 -13.95 4.95
CA LYS A 20 6.95 -13.07 4.31
C LYS A 20 7.48 -13.74 3.05
N ILE A 21 7.78 -12.95 2.04
CA ILE A 21 8.42 -13.42 0.81
C ILE A 21 9.92 -13.52 1.07
N ASP A 22 10.49 -14.68 0.75
CA ASP A 22 11.93 -14.86 0.75
C ASP A 22 12.53 -14.19 -0.48
N PRO A 23 13.45 -13.20 -0.32
CA PRO A 23 14.08 -12.53 -1.46
C PRO A 23 14.89 -13.46 -2.37
N ALA A 24 15.36 -14.61 -1.87
CA ALA A 24 16.19 -15.53 -2.63
C ALA A 24 15.37 -16.52 -3.48
N SER A 25 14.22 -16.94 -2.97
CA SER A 25 13.33 -17.89 -3.67
C SER A 25 12.12 -17.22 -4.31
N GLU A 26 11.88 -15.94 -4.02
CA GLU A 26 10.72 -15.16 -4.45
C GLU A 26 9.36 -15.76 -4.06
N GLN A 27 9.39 -16.78 -3.19
CA GLN A 27 8.23 -17.50 -2.72
C GLN A 27 7.92 -17.17 -1.26
N PRO A 28 6.67 -17.35 -0.81
CA PRO A 28 6.34 -17.27 0.59
C PRO A 28 7.17 -18.31 1.36
N VAL A 29 7.79 -17.90 2.48
CA VAL A 29 8.47 -18.84 3.39
C VAL A 29 7.42 -19.81 3.94
N THR A 30 7.38 -21.01 3.38
CA THR A 30 6.39 -22.04 3.72
C THR A 30 7.06 -23.15 4.53
N ASP A 31 6.43 -23.52 5.66
CA ASP A 31 6.60 -24.85 6.22
C ASP A 31 5.74 -25.84 5.43
N VAL A 32 6.25 -27.06 5.23
CA VAL A 32 5.76 -28.11 4.30
C VAL A 32 4.32 -28.60 4.58
N HIS A 33 3.63 -28.06 5.60
CA HIS A 33 2.33 -28.53 6.06
C HIS A 33 1.14 -27.60 5.75
N ASP A 34 1.35 -26.43 5.13
CA ASP A 34 0.33 -25.37 5.04
C ASP A 34 -0.15 -25.08 3.59
N VAL A 35 -0.33 -26.13 2.79
CA VAL A 35 -0.40 -26.06 1.31
C VAL A 35 -1.75 -25.56 0.76
N SER A 36 -2.69 -25.09 1.59
CA SER A 36 -4.00 -24.60 1.08
C SER A 36 -4.48 -23.25 1.59
N GLU A 37 -3.78 -22.60 2.53
CA GLU A 37 -4.33 -21.39 3.14
C GLU A 37 -4.02 -20.12 2.33
N ASN A 38 -4.95 -19.85 1.41
CA ASN A 38 -5.38 -18.53 0.95
C ASN A 38 -4.32 -17.64 0.26
N LYS A 39 -3.76 -18.17 -0.85
CA LYS A 39 -2.97 -17.40 -1.83
C LYS A 39 -3.63 -16.07 -2.24
N PHE A 40 -4.96 -15.97 -2.17
CA PHE A 40 -5.68 -14.73 -2.39
C PHE A 40 -5.28 -13.63 -1.41
N SER A 41 -5.38 -13.84 -0.10
CA SER A 41 -5.03 -12.80 0.87
C SER A 41 -3.54 -12.48 0.84
N GLN A 42 -2.69 -13.48 0.56
CA GLN A 42 -1.26 -13.30 0.34
C GLN A 42 -0.94 -12.34 -0.81
N ALA A 43 -1.73 -12.36 -1.88
CA ALA A 43 -1.55 -11.45 -3.01
C ALA A 43 -2.32 -10.13 -2.83
N ALA A 44 -3.60 -10.22 -2.51
CA ALA A 44 -4.54 -9.11 -2.54
C ALA A 44 -4.24 -8.05 -1.48
N ILE A 45 -3.93 -8.43 -0.24
CA ILE A 45 -3.67 -7.46 0.83
C ILE A 45 -2.43 -6.60 0.50
N PRO A 46 -1.23 -7.16 0.26
CA PRO A 46 -0.07 -6.35 -0.05
C PRO A 46 -0.21 -5.59 -1.38
N ALA A 47 -0.86 -6.16 -2.40
CA ALA A 47 -1.09 -5.46 -3.68
C ALA A 47 -1.99 -4.24 -3.52
N VAL A 48 -3.13 -4.38 -2.83
CA VAL A 48 -4.05 -3.26 -2.56
C VAL A 48 -3.37 -2.20 -1.70
N LEU A 49 -2.63 -2.59 -0.66
CA LEU A 49 -1.92 -1.63 0.18
C LEU A 49 -0.79 -0.92 -0.56
N THR A 50 -0.12 -1.61 -1.49
CA THR A 50 0.89 -1.01 -2.37
C THR A 50 0.27 0.05 -3.28
N ALA A 51 -0.87 -0.25 -3.91
CA ALA A 51 -1.60 0.70 -4.73
C ALA A 51 -2.13 1.89 -3.90
N MET A 52 -2.63 1.63 -2.69
CA MET A 52 -3.03 2.67 -1.73
C MET A 52 -1.86 3.58 -1.34
N TYR A 53 -0.68 3.01 -1.07
CA TYR A 53 0.52 3.79 -0.77
C TYR A 53 0.84 4.76 -1.91
N ARG A 54 0.90 4.27 -3.16
CA ARG A 54 1.16 5.10 -4.34
C ARG A 54 0.11 6.19 -4.48
N TYR A 55 -1.18 5.81 -4.42
CA TYR A 55 -2.30 6.73 -4.57
C TYR A 55 -2.25 7.86 -3.53
N ALA A 56 -1.98 7.51 -2.28
CA ALA A 56 -1.89 8.46 -1.17
C ALA A 56 -0.70 9.43 -1.27
N GLN A 57 0.31 9.18 -2.12
CA GLN A 57 1.41 10.14 -2.31
C GLN A 57 1.00 11.41 -3.06
N SER A 58 -0.12 11.39 -3.80
CA SER A 58 -0.70 12.60 -4.40
C SER A 58 -1.51 13.40 -3.37
N ASP A 59 -1.65 14.71 -3.58
CA ASP A 59 -2.49 15.54 -2.70
C ASP A 59 -3.97 15.14 -2.81
N GLU A 60 -4.42 14.84 -4.03
CA GLU A 60 -5.76 14.38 -4.34
C GLU A 60 -6.05 13.03 -3.67
N GLY A 61 -5.11 12.09 -3.75
CA GLY A 61 -5.29 10.77 -3.16
C GLY A 61 -5.26 10.79 -1.64
N ALA A 62 -4.35 11.56 -1.03
CA ALA A 62 -4.33 11.78 0.41
C ALA A 62 -5.63 12.45 0.90
N ALA A 63 -6.13 13.43 0.16
CA ALA A 63 -7.40 14.09 0.46
C ALA A 63 -8.59 13.12 0.32
N ALA A 64 -8.59 12.26 -0.70
CA ALA A 64 -9.63 11.24 -0.87
C ALA A 64 -9.65 10.27 0.31
N VAL A 65 -8.48 9.82 0.79
CA VAL A 65 -8.40 8.96 1.98
C VAL A 65 -9.06 9.63 3.18
N LEU A 66 -8.88 10.93 3.41
CA LEU A 66 -9.52 11.64 4.54
C LEU A 66 -11.03 11.82 4.36
N ASN A 67 -11.46 12.21 3.18
CA ASN A 67 -12.81 12.72 2.95
C ASN A 67 -13.82 11.64 2.54
N GLU A 68 -13.36 10.55 1.93
CA GLU A 68 -14.27 9.57 1.34
C GLU A 68 -14.75 8.53 2.36
N ASN A 69 -15.99 8.07 2.17
CA ASN A 69 -16.66 7.16 3.09
C ASN A 69 -16.56 5.69 2.63
N GLY A 70 -17.07 4.78 3.46
CA GLY A 70 -16.90 3.32 3.29
C GLY A 70 -17.59 2.68 2.08
N ASN A 71 -18.25 3.45 1.20
CA ASN A 71 -18.87 2.96 -0.05
C ASN A 71 -18.05 3.28 -1.30
N THR A 72 -16.83 3.77 -1.13
CA THR A 72 -15.96 4.12 -2.24
C THR A 72 -15.49 2.86 -2.96
N ASN A 73 -15.52 2.89 -4.30
CA ASN A 73 -14.83 1.90 -5.11
C ASN A 73 -13.36 2.29 -5.21
N TRP A 74 -12.59 1.88 -4.21
CA TRP A 74 -11.17 2.12 -4.09
C TRP A 74 -10.37 1.39 -5.16
N VAL A 75 -10.77 0.18 -5.54
CA VAL A 75 -10.05 -0.62 -6.55
C VAL A 75 -9.92 0.17 -7.85
N SER A 76 -11.00 0.79 -8.31
CA SER A 76 -10.94 1.64 -9.50
C SER A 76 -10.12 2.92 -9.32
N ARG A 77 -9.96 3.44 -8.10
CA ARG A 77 -9.20 4.66 -7.84
C ARG A 77 -7.70 4.44 -7.72
N ILE A 78 -7.30 3.37 -7.03
CA ILE A 78 -5.90 3.10 -6.71
C ILE A 78 -5.17 2.39 -7.85
N PHE A 79 -5.91 1.64 -8.68
CA PHE A 79 -5.37 0.98 -9.87
C PHE A 79 -5.72 1.73 -11.17
N ASP A 80 -6.60 2.73 -11.11
CA ASP A 80 -7.01 3.52 -12.26
C ASP A 80 -7.44 2.63 -13.45
N ASP A 81 -6.90 2.89 -14.65
CA ASP A 81 -7.14 2.10 -15.86
C ASP A 81 -6.66 0.63 -15.76
N HIS A 82 -5.78 0.32 -14.81
CA HIS A 82 -5.24 -1.04 -14.58
C HIS A 82 -6.07 -1.90 -13.62
N SER A 83 -7.23 -1.41 -13.15
CA SER A 83 -8.07 -2.14 -12.19
C SER A 83 -8.45 -3.56 -12.65
N LYS A 84 -8.76 -3.76 -13.93
CA LYS A 84 -9.07 -5.10 -14.48
C LYS A 84 -7.84 -6.02 -14.47
N ASP A 85 -6.69 -5.48 -14.86
CA ASP A 85 -5.44 -6.24 -14.91
C ASP A 85 -5.00 -6.64 -13.50
N ALA A 86 -5.14 -5.74 -12.51
CA ALA A 86 -4.88 -6.05 -11.10
C ALA A 86 -5.75 -7.20 -10.58
N ILE A 87 -7.06 -7.12 -10.82
CA ILE A 87 -8.01 -8.15 -10.43
C ILE A 87 -7.64 -9.49 -11.07
N GLN A 88 -7.35 -9.48 -12.37
CA GLN A 88 -6.99 -10.69 -13.10
C GLN A 88 -5.69 -11.31 -12.59
N THR A 89 -4.64 -10.51 -12.42
CA THR A 89 -3.33 -10.96 -11.93
C THR A 89 -3.44 -11.61 -10.55
N ILE A 90 -4.15 -10.98 -9.62
CA ILE A 90 -4.38 -11.53 -8.28
C ILE A 90 -5.22 -12.81 -8.33
N SER A 91 -6.25 -12.86 -9.17
CA SER A 91 -7.12 -14.04 -9.30
C SER A 91 -6.36 -15.25 -9.87
N VAL A 92 -5.51 -15.01 -10.88
CA VAL A 92 -4.65 -16.04 -11.48
C VAL A 92 -3.65 -16.56 -10.46
N TYR A 93 -2.97 -15.67 -9.73
CA TYR A 93 -2.04 -16.04 -8.66
C TYR A 93 -2.71 -16.90 -7.59
N ALA A 94 -3.92 -16.53 -7.20
CA ALA A 94 -4.69 -17.20 -6.17
C ALA A 94 -5.36 -18.50 -6.64
N HIS A 95 -5.35 -18.81 -7.94
CA HIS A 95 -6.10 -19.90 -8.56
C HIS A 95 -7.60 -19.91 -8.18
N GLN A 96 -8.20 -18.73 -8.00
CA GLN A 96 -9.61 -18.62 -7.63
C GLN A 96 -10.50 -18.52 -8.87
N SER A 97 -11.60 -19.28 -8.90
CA SER A 97 -12.53 -19.32 -10.03
C SER A 97 -13.98 -18.95 -9.71
N ASN A 98 -14.36 -18.84 -8.42
CA ASN A 98 -15.77 -18.78 -8.00
C ASN A 98 -16.13 -17.65 -7.02
N GLU A 99 -15.22 -16.72 -6.74
CA GLU A 99 -15.47 -15.58 -5.85
C GLU A 99 -15.38 -14.27 -6.63
N ASP A 100 -15.90 -13.17 -6.07
CA ASP A 100 -15.73 -11.82 -6.61
C ASP A 100 -14.43 -11.18 -6.03
N PRO A 101 -13.28 -11.30 -6.72
CA PRO A 101 -12.01 -10.74 -6.27
C PRO A 101 -12.06 -9.21 -6.13
N ALA A 102 -12.84 -8.53 -6.97
CA ALA A 102 -12.96 -7.08 -6.96
C ALA A 102 -13.62 -6.60 -5.66
N ALA A 103 -14.71 -7.25 -5.26
CA ALA A 103 -15.40 -6.94 -4.00
C ALA A 103 -14.48 -7.14 -2.79
N LYS A 104 -13.70 -8.24 -2.77
CA LYS A 104 -12.74 -8.52 -1.68
C LYS A 104 -11.60 -7.51 -1.64
N MET A 105 -11.01 -7.18 -2.79
CA MET A 105 -10.00 -6.13 -2.89
C MET A 105 -10.53 -4.77 -2.42
N ASN A 106 -11.80 -4.46 -2.73
CA ASN A 106 -12.43 -3.22 -2.28
C ASN A 106 -12.69 -3.22 -0.77
N ALA A 107 -13.04 -4.37 -0.18
CA ALA A 107 -13.18 -4.51 1.27
C ALA A 107 -11.84 -4.29 1.99
N ILE A 108 -10.75 -4.84 1.46
CA ILE A 108 -9.38 -4.61 1.95
C ILE A 108 -9.04 -3.11 1.93
N ALA A 109 -9.32 -2.42 0.81
CA ALA A 109 -9.03 -1.00 0.69
C ALA A 109 -9.89 -0.13 1.64
N ASN A 110 -11.17 -0.45 1.79
CA ASN A 110 -12.05 0.26 2.74
C ASN A 110 -11.59 0.07 4.19
N GLU A 111 -11.18 -1.14 4.57
CA GLU A 111 -10.64 -1.38 5.90
C GLU A 111 -9.31 -0.64 6.10
N ALA A 112 -8.44 -0.59 5.08
CA ALA A 112 -7.21 0.19 5.15
C ALA A 112 -7.50 1.69 5.41
N VAL A 113 -8.46 2.28 4.70
CA VAL A 113 -8.87 3.68 4.90
C VAL A 113 -9.43 3.90 6.30
N LYS A 114 -10.28 2.99 6.78
CA LYS A 114 -10.84 3.05 8.13
C LYS A 114 -9.74 3.01 9.18
N VAL A 115 -8.83 2.02 9.11
CA VAL A 115 -7.71 1.87 10.04
C VAL A 115 -6.80 3.11 10.00
N THR A 116 -6.51 3.66 8.82
CA THR A 116 -5.75 4.91 8.69
C THR A 116 -6.43 6.04 9.45
N LYS A 117 -7.72 6.30 9.22
CA LYS A 117 -8.46 7.37 9.90
C LYS A 117 -8.50 7.19 11.41
N GLU A 118 -8.69 5.97 11.89
CA GLU A 118 -8.72 5.66 13.33
C GLU A 118 -7.35 5.85 14.02
N ASN A 119 -6.26 5.81 13.26
CA ASN A 119 -4.90 5.98 13.77
C ASN A 119 -4.32 7.38 13.53
N LEU A 120 -5.07 8.28 12.88
CA LEU A 120 -4.71 9.67 12.69
C LEU A 120 -5.41 10.58 13.71
N ALA A 121 -4.82 11.74 13.98
CA ALA A 121 -5.48 12.76 14.80
C ALA A 121 -6.74 13.30 14.08
N ALA A 122 -7.71 13.80 14.85
CA ALA A 122 -8.96 14.31 14.29
C ALA A 122 -8.79 15.52 13.34
N ASP A 123 -7.70 16.26 13.50
CA ASP A 123 -7.28 17.40 12.68
C ASP A 123 -6.18 17.05 11.67
N ALA A 124 -5.91 15.75 11.46
CA ALA A 124 -4.90 15.29 10.51
C ALA A 124 -5.23 15.76 9.09
N GLY A 125 -4.21 16.27 8.40
CA GLY A 125 -4.30 16.71 7.02
C GLY A 125 -3.67 15.70 6.06
N ILE A 126 -3.57 16.11 4.80
CA ILE A 126 -3.00 15.29 3.72
C ILE A 126 -1.55 14.84 4.02
N LYS A 127 -0.80 15.63 4.78
CA LYS A 127 0.59 15.34 5.15
C LYS A 127 0.66 14.11 6.05
N GLU A 128 -0.19 14.03 7.06
CA GLU A 128 -0.22 12.94 8.02
C GLU A 128 -0.62 11.62 7.33
N VAL A 129 -1.52 11.67 6.33
CA VAL A 129 -1.86 10.51 5.50
C VAL A 129 -0.65 10.02 4.70
N LYS A 130 0.07 10.93 4.03
CA LYS A 130 1.27 10.59 3.25
C LYS A 130 2.33 9.92 4.12
N LEU A 131 2.59 10.49 5.30
CA LEU A 131 3.54 9.94 6.26
C LEU A 131 3.09 8.57 6.75
N PHE A 132 1.81 8.43 7.11
CA PHE A 132 1.25 7.16 7.56
C PHE A 132 1.49 6.05 6.53
N PHE A 133 1.14 6.25 5.26
CA PHE A 133 1.37 5.22 4.23
C PHE A 133 2.86 4.99 3.93
N SER A 134 3.68 6.03 4.01
CA SER A 134 5.14 5.91 3.84
C SER A 134 5.75 5.00 4.90
N ASP A 135 5.30 5.12 6.15
CA ASP A 135 5.74 4.28 7.27
C ASP A 135 5.30 2.81 7.12
N GLN A 136 4.25 2.55 6.34
CA GLN A 136 3.78 1.19 6.06
C GLN A 136 4.50 0.53 4.89
N ARG A 137 5.16 1.30 4.00
CA ARG A 137 5.75 0.78 2.74
C ARG A 137 6.59 -0.47 2.97
N ASN A 138 7.55 -0.42 3.90
CA ASN A 138 8.45 -1.55 4.13
C ASN A 138 7.72 -2.75 4.73
N HIS A 139 6.71 -2.52 5.58
CA HIS A 139 5.89 -3.61 6.10
C HIS A 139 5.09 -4.28 4.98
N ILE A 140 4.59 -3.53 4.00
CA ILE A 140 3.81 -4.05 2.87
C ILE A 140 4.71 -4.87 1.93
N LEU A 141 5.86 -4.33 1.55
CA LEU A 141 6.75 -4.94 0.55
C LEU A 141 7.31 -6.30 0.99
N LEU A 142 7.46 -6.54 2.31
CA LEU A 142 7.90 -7.83 2.86
C LEU A 142 6.94 -9.00 2.57
N TYR A 143 5.67 -8.71 2.26
CA TYR A 143 4.66 -9.74 1.98
C TYR A 143 4.22 -9.74 0.52
N LEU A 144 4.72 -8.80 -0.30
CA LEU A 144 4.31 -8.62 -1.69
C LEU A 144 5.00 -9.64 -2.61
N PRO A 145 4.26 -10.60 -3.19
CA PRO A 145 4.84 -11.55 -4.15
C PRO A 145 5.38 -10.82 -5.38
N THR A 146 6.60 -11.16 -5.80
CA THR A 146 7.24 -10.54 -6.99
C THR A 146 6.51 -10.89 -8.27
N GLU A 147 5.85 -12.05 -8.32
CA GLU A 147 5.13 -12.52 -9.51
C GLU A 147 3.90 -11.68 -9.85
N LEU A 148 3.43 -10.85 -8.91
CA LEU A 148 2.36 -9.89 -9.18
C LEU A 148 2.83 -8.70 -10.02
N ARG A 149 4.16 -8.45 -10.10
CA ARG A 149 4.79 -7.36 -10.88
C ARG A 149 4.09 -6.02 -10.65
N MET A 150 3.88 -5.69 -9.38
CA MET A 150 3.07 -4.56 -8.96
C MET A 150 3.72 -3.22 -9.33
N GLY A 151 5.04 -3.15 -9.39
CA GLY A 151 5.76 -1.97 -9.86
C GLY A 151 5.53 -1.73 -11.34
N GLU A 152 5.55 -2.76 -12.18
CA GLU A 152 5.16 -2.62 -13.60
C GLU A 152 3.68 -2.21 -13.74
N LEU A 153 2.78 -2.85 -12.99
CA LEU A 153 1.34 -2.57 -13.04
C LEU A 153 0.98 -1.15 -12.58
N LEU A 154 1.79 -0.58 -11.68
CA LEU A 154 1.59 0.75 -11.12
C LEU A 154 2.62 1.76 -11.65
N ASP A 155 3.33 1.49 -12.73
CA ASP A 155 4.37 2.37 -13.29
C ASP A 155 5.37 2.92 -12.24
N ASP A 156 5.69 2.11 -11.22
CA ASP A 156 6.63 2.43 -10.14
C ASP A 156 7.54 1.23 -9.87
N ASN A 157 8.59 1.12 -10.68
CA ASN A 157 9.57 0.03 -10.60
C ASN A 157 10.32 -0.03 -9.26
N THR A 158 10.23 0.99 -8.39
CA THR A 158 10.85 0.94 -7.06
C THR A 158 10.15 -0.06 -6.12
N LEU A 159 8.92 -0.46 -6.45
CA LEU A 159 8.10 -1.40 -5.68
C LEU A 159 8.50 -2.86 -5.92
N ASP A 160 9.07 -3.16 -7.09
CA ASP A 160 9.52 -4.50 -7.47
C ASP A 160 11.03 -4.72 -7.22
N ASP A 161 11.76 -3.70 -6.78
CA ASP A 161 13.20 -3.80 -6.51
C ASP A 161 13.49 -4.66 -5.26
N ASN A 162 14.14 -5.80 -5.47
CA ASN A 162 14.53 -6.75 -4.42
C ASN A 162 15.49 -6.13 -3.38
N THR A 163 16.22 -5.07 -3.72
CA THR A 163 17.09 -4.35 -2.77
C THR A 163 16.27 -3.67 -1.66
N ASN A 164 15.11 -3.11 -2.02
CA ASN A 164 14.17 -2.50 -1.06
C ASN A 164 13.43 -3.53 -0.19
N LYS A 165 13.43 -4.80 -0.58
CA LYS A 165 12.87 -5.92 0.20
C LYS A 165 13.90 -6.55 1.15
N MET A 166 15.19 -6.34 0.88
CA MET A 166 16.34 -6.87 1.63
C MET A 166 16.86 -5.91 2.70
N GLU A 167 16.75 -4.60 2.47
CA GLU A 167 17.19 -3.59 3.42
C GLU A 167 16.02 -3.18 4.33
N GLY A 168 16.15 -3.47 5.63
CA GLY A 168 15.28 -2.91 6.67
C GLY A 168 15.23 -1.37 6.59
N PRO A 169 14.36 -0.71 7.37
CA PRO A 169 13.85 0.63 7.07
C PRO A 169 14.96 1.66 6.84
N ILE A 170 15.25 1.97 5.57
CA ILE A 170 16.21 3.01 5.23
C ILE A 170 15.52 4.36 5.17
N SER A 171 15.99 5.22 6.06
CA SER A 171 15.78 6.66 6.26
C SER A 171 15.90 7.57 5.03
N SER A 172 15.75 7.10 3.78
CA SER A 172 15.92 7.94 2.58
C SER A 172 14.70 8.83 2.28
N LEU A 173 13.50 8.44 2.73
CA LEU A 173 12.27 9.25 2.55
C LEU A 173 12.25 10.52 3.43
N MET A 174 13.02 10.55 4.53
CA MET A 174 13.05 11.70 5.43
C MET A 174 13.86 12.88 4.88
N GLN A 175 14.72 12.65 3.88
CA GLN A 175 15.53 13.71 3.26
C GLN A 175 14.83 14.36 2.05
N SER A 176 14.07 13.61 1.25
CA SER A 176 13.42 14.17 0.05
C SER A 176 12.24 15.11 0.36
N ILE A 177 11.52 14.88 1.47
CA ILE A 177 10.48 15.80 1.94
C ILE A 177 11.09 17.09 2.51
N GLY A 178 12.26 17.01 3.15
CA GLY A 178 12.98 18.19 3.65
C GLY A 178 13.54 19.07 2.53
N SER A 179 14.03 18.47 1.45
CA SER A 179 14.66 19.19 0.33
C SER A 179 13.66 19.79 -0.67
N ALA A 180 12.51 19.17 -0.89
CA ALA A 180 11.47 19.72 -1.79
C ALA A 180 10.75 20.95 -1.19
N PHE A 181 10.78 21.11 0.14
CA PHE A 181 10.13 22.22 0.86
C PHE A 181 11.10 23.24 1.47
N SER A 182 12.41 22.98 1.46
CA SER A 182 13.44 23.98 1.80
C SER A 182 13.81 24.83 0.59
N LYS A 183 12.84 25.60 0.06
CA LYS A 183 13.20 26.86 -0.60
C LYS A 183 13.33 27.89 0.51
N PRO A 184 14.54 28.35 0.89
CA PRO A 184 14.63 29.56 1.68
C PRO A 184 14.01 30.69 0.84
N VAL A 185 13.04 31.40 1.41
CA VAL A 185 12.70 32.73 0.91
C VAL A 185 13.95 33.58 1.15
N THR A 186 14.81 33.68 0.14
CA THR A 186 15.86 34.71 0.13
C THR A 186 15.14 36.05 0.13
N GLY A 187 15.21 36.74 1.26
CA GLY A 187 14.56 38.02 1.49
C GLY A 187 15.17 39.12 0.63
N ASP A 188 14.68 39.25 -0.60
CA ASP A 188 14.97 40.40 -1.47
C ASP A 188 13.71 40.97 -2.17
N ASP A 189 12.52 40.66 -1.67
CA ASP A 189 11.25 41.27 -2.11
C ASP A 189 10.60 42.13 -0.99
N ILE A 190 11.42 42.91 -0.29
CA ILE A 190 10.92 44.12 0.38
C ILE A 190 11.61 45.31 -0.26
N LYS A 191 11.04 45.79 -1.36
CA LYS A 191 11.15 47.20 -1.72
C LYS A 191 9.76 47.77 -1.99
N GLU A 192 9.49 48.77 -1.17
CA GLU A 192 8.32 49.62 -1.07
C GLU A 192 7.86 50.17 -2.43
N GLN A 193 6.55 50.30 -2.58
CA GLN A 193 5.92 51.40 -3.30
C GLN A 193 4.99 52.14 -2.33
#